data_AF-A0A4R8MIX0-F1
#
_entry.id   AF-A0A4R8MIX0-F1
#
_cell.length_a   1.000
_cell.length_b   1.000
_cell.length_c   1.000
_cell.angle_alpha   90.00
_cell.angle_beta   90.00
_cell.angle_gamma   90.00
#
_symmetry.space_group_name_H-M   'P 1'
#
loop_
_entity.id
_entity.type
_entity.pdbx_description
1 polymer ?
#
loop_
_entity_poly.entity_id
_entity_poly.type
_entity_poly.pdbx_seq_one_letter_code
_entity_poly.pdbx_strand_id
1 'polypeptide(L)'
;MDKIKIFISHSSKDILLVESFVKHILRLGLDIPASRIFCTSMEGHGIRSGEYIPDRLKTEIQLASLALLFISDNYKKSEICLNEVGAAWASLEKTNVIPILLPEINFNQLGFLDLNRLGLKIGDKKDILKFINDNKTELNPTFNLELVHEHIEEFLKETQNKEPTEEKKEEEIPLEVNEWNECFEKNLIPFDHIIRKSIPAHDDGIHEIKDVQTQTKLMKELGRADFLRKFWYKKSAGDFYVERIRQLPTGNWLISAFNWEIKISTMWVSKNTEPQNEFFLIHSELLPPFKIESDIGGESHNVGILTDGTIVSENERLNGYAIINGETVDLHEHGVEPRIRDRESHWVFLISDYHKAGFNPDETIKFCEKIDKGEIEVSKENLRTFIRSLRNHPTVLRWR
;
A
#
# COMPACT_ATOMS: atom_id res chain seq x y z
N MET A 1 30.79 8.79 -17.65
CA MET A 1 29.74 9.42 -18.50
C MET A 1 29.08 10.48 -17.66
N ASP A 2 28.94 11.69 -18.18
CA ASP A 2 28.30 12.77 -17.44
C ASP A 2 26.81 12.45 -17.29
N LYS A 3 26.34 12.45 -16.04
CA LYS A 3 24.92 12.26 -15.71
C LYS A 3 24.19 13.55 -16.05
N ILE A 4 23.39 13.55 -17.11
CA ILE A 4 22.71 14.74 -17.62
C ILE A 4 21.23 14.51 -17.92
N LYS A 5 20.75 13.27 -17.83
CA LYS A 5 19.37 12.90 -18.17
C LYS A 5 18.40 13.11 -17.02
N ILE A 6 17.14 13.31 -17.36
CA ILE A 6 16.00 13.32 -16.46
C ILE A 6 15.20 12.06 -16.80
N PHE A 7 15.19 11.13 -15.85
CA PHE A 7 14.39 9.92 -15.94
C PHE A 7 12.98 10.20 -15.40
N ILE A 8 11.95 9.79 -16.13
CA ILE A 8 10.56 9.98 -15.74
C ILE A 8 9.87 8.62 -15.67
N SER A 9 9.45 8.26 -14.46
CA SER A 9 8.65 7.07 -14.17
C SER A 9 7.22 7.50 -13.87
N HIS A 10 6.24 6.85 -14.51
CA HIS A 10 4.82 7.07 -14.26
C HIS A 10 4.01 5.84 -14.68
N SER A 11 2.73 5.78 -14.28
CA SER A 11 1.83 4.78 -14.83
C SER A 11 1.42 5.17 -16.25
N SER A 12 1.35 4.22 -17.17
CA SER A 12 0.84 4.48 -18.54
C SER A 12 -0.58 5.05 -18.56
N LYS A 13 -1.37 4.81 -17.50
CA LYS A 13 -2.72 5.39 -17.32
C LYS A 13 -2.71 6.89 -17.04
N ASP A 14 -1.57 7.45 -16.65
CA ASP A 14 -1.41 8.86 -16.29
C ASP A 14 -0.68 9.66 -17.38
N ILE A 15 -0.43 9.05 -18.54
CA ILE A 15 0.39 9.58 -19.64
C ILE A 15 -0.01 11.00 -20.06
N LEU A 16 -1.31 11.30 -20.17
CA LEU A 16 -1.79 12.60 -20.62
C LEU A 16 -1.30 13.75 -19.72
N LEU A 17 -1.30 13.52 -18.41
CA LEU A 17 -0.89 14.52 -17.43
C LEU A 17 0.64 14.67 -17.41
N VAL A 18 1.35 13.55 -17.53
CA VAL A 18 2.82 13.52 -17.57
C VAL A 18 3.35 14.15 -18.86
N GLU A 19 2.72 13.90 -20.01
CA GLU A 19 3.04 14.54 -21.29
C GLU A 19 2.84 16.06 -21.23
N SER A 20 1.73 16.51 -20.64
CA SER A 20 1.47 17.95 -20.45
C SER A 20 2.56 18.58 -19.56
N PHE A 21 2.96 17.91 -18.47
CA PHE A 21 4.05 18.38 -17.62
C PHE A 21 5.39 18.43 -18.36
N VAL A 22 5.75 17.37 -19.11
CA VAL A 22 6.98 17.31 -19.89
C VAL A 22 7.01 18.42 -20.94
N LYS A 23 5.91 18.62 -21.66
CA LYS A 23 5.77 19.66 -22.69
C LYS A 23 5.93 21.05 -22.08
N HIS A 24 5.08 21.41 -21.13
CA HIS A 24 4.98 22.78 -20.63
C HIS A 24 6.10 23.12 -19.66
N ILE A 25 6.37 22.25 -18.68
CA ILE A 25 7.33 22.56 -17.62
C ILE A 25 8.75 22.27 -18.08
N LEU A 26 9.05 21.04 -18.50
CA LEU A 26 10.42 20.65 -18.80
C LEU A 26 10.91 21.22 -20.14
N ARG A 27 10.12 21.09 -21.21
CA ARG A 27 10.57 21.46 -22.55
C ARG A 27 10.40 22.93 -22.87
N LEU A 28 9.20 23.48 -22.68
CA LEU A 28 8.91 24.86 -23.06
C LEU A 28 9.33 25.86 -21.97
N GLY A 29 8.99 25.60 -20.71
CA GLY A 29 9.33 26.48 -19.59
C GLY A 29 10.83 26.48 -19.25
N LEU A 30 11.42 25.30 -19.06
CA LEU A 30 12.82 25.15 -18.64
C LEU A 30 13.81 24.99 -19.80
N ASP A 31 13.34 24.98 -21.05
CA ASP A 31 14.15 24.79 -22.26
C ASP A 31 15.06 23.54 -22.17
N ILE A 32 14.52 22.42 -21.70
CA ILE A 32 15.27 21.17 -21.60
C ILE A 32 15.16 20.41 -22.92
N PRO A 33 16.29 20.10 -23.59
CA PRO A 33 16.30 19.30 -24.81
C PRO A 33 15.63 17.94 -24.61
N ALA A 34 14.83 17.50 -25.57
CA ALA A 34 14.18 16.19 -25.52
C ALA A 34 15.18 15.02 -25.38
N SER A 35 16.41 15.18 -25.87
CA SER A 35 17.50 14.19 -25.71
C SER A 35 17.94 13.97 -24.26
N ARG A 36 17.66 14.93 -23.37
CA ARG A 36 17.90 14.82 -21.93
C ARG A 36 16.74 14.19 -21.18
N ILE A 37 15.56 14.02 -21.77
CA ILE A 37 14.38 13.49 -21.10
C ILE A 37 14.17 12.05 -21.56
N PHE A 38 14.07 11.12 -20.62
CA PHE A 38 13.66 9.75 -20.89
C PHE A 38 12.40 9.44 -20.09
N CYS A 39 11.30 9.21 -20.80
CA CYS A 39 9.99 8.88 -20.22
C CYS A 39 9.55 7.50 -20.69
N THR A 40 9.21 6.62 -19.76
CA THR A 40 9.08 5.17 -20.01
C THR A 40 7.90 4.77 -20.90
N SER A 41 6.91 5.65 -21.09
CA SER A 41 5.71 5.37 -21.91
C SER A 41 5.35 6.45 -22.95
N MET A 42 6.22 7.43 -23.22
CA MET A 42 6.00 8.34 -24.36
C MET A 42 6.45 7.68 -25.67
N GLU A 43 5.55 7.62 -26.66
CA GLU A 43 5.89 7.20 -28.02
C GLU A 43 6.98 8.13 -28.59
N GLY A 44 8.11 7.55 -29.00
CA GLY A 44 9.25 8.29 -29.56
C GLY A 44 10.59 8.06 -28.86
N HIS A 45 10.64 7.35 -27.72
CA HIS A 45 11.90 6.99 -27.04
C HIS A 45 12.44 5.58 -27.37
N GLY A 46 11.89 4.94 -28.42
CA GLY A 46 12.58 3.94 -29.24
C GLY A 46 13.21 2.77 -28.49
N ILE A 47 12.39 1.89 -27.91
CA ILE A 47 12.83 0.52 -27.62
C ILE A 47 12.93 -0.18 -28.98
N ARG A 48 14.13 -0.59 -29.39
CA ARG A 48 14.27 -1.40 -30.62
C ARG A 48 13.62 -2.75 -30.40
N SER A 49 12.93 -3.29 -31.41
CA SER A 49 12.42 -4.66 -31.36
C SER A 49 13.55 -5.63 -30.99
N GLY A 50 13.40 -6.36 -29.88
CA GLY A 50 14.41 -7.28 -29.35
C GLY A 50 15.34 -6.72 -28.28
N GLU A 51 15.23 -5.44 -27.89
CA GLU A 51 15.98 -4.87 -26.77
C GLU A 51 15.37 -5.27 -25.42
N TYR A 52 16.19 -5.75 -24.48
CA TYR A 52 15.73 -6.13 -23.15
C TYR A 52 15.45 -4.86 -22.32
N ILE A 53 14.16 -4.58 -22.10
CA ILE A 53 13.67 -3.35 -21.46
C ILE A 53 14.37 -3.06 -20.12
N PRO A 54 14.59 -4.03 -19.22
CA PRO A 54 15.31 -3.77 -17.96
C PRO A 54 16.73 -3.24 -18.15
N ASP A 55 17.48 -3.71 -19.15
CA ASP A 55 18.84 -3.22 -19.41
C ASP A 55 18.83 -1.79 -19.93
N ARG A 56 17.84 -1.46 -20.77
CA ARG A 56 17.64 -0.10 -21.25
C ARG A 56 17.27 0.85 -20.11
N LEU A 57 16.29 0.48 -19.28
CA LEU A 57 15.89 1.25 -18.10
C LEU A 57 17.07 1.47 -17.16
N LYS A 58 17.85 0.42 -16.87
CA LYS A 58 19.06 0.51 -16.06
C LYS A 58 20.06 1.50 -16.64
N THR A 59 20.31 1.46 -17.95
CA THR A 59 21.22 2.37 -18.63
C THR A 59 20.74 3.83 -18.53
N GLU A 60 19.45 4.06 -18.78
CA GLU A 60 18.84 5.39 -18.73
C GLU A 60 18.87 5.98 -17.31
N ILE A 61 18.56 5.17 -16.30
CA ILE A 61 18.67 5.54 -14.89
C ILE A 61 20.12 5.86 -14.50
N GLN A 62 21.11 5.10 -14.98
CA GLN A 62 22.52 5.36 -14.71
C GLN A 62 23.04 6.66 -15.32
N LEU A 63 22.45 7.09 -16.45
CA LEU A 63 22.75 8.36 -17.12
C LEU A 63 21.96 9.55 -16.54
N ALA A 64 21.01 9.28 -15.65
CA ALA A 64 20.15 10.30 -15.07
C ALA A 64 20.86 11.08 -13.95
N SER A 65 20.79 12.41 -14.03
CA SER A 65 21.09 13.31 -12.92
C SER A 65 19.89 13.48 -11.98
N LEU A 66 18.68 13.26 -12.49
CA LEU A 66 17.42 13.43 -11.78
C LEU A 66 16.41 12.34 -12.18
N ALA A 67 15.68 11.79 -11.23
CA ALA A 67 14.57 10.88 -11.47
C ALA A 67 13.27 11.48 -10.91
N LEU A 68 12.26 11.65 -11.77
CA LEU A 68 10.94 12.17 -11.42
C LEU A 68 9.94 11.02 -11.41
N LEU A 69 9.28 10.80 -10.28
CA LEU A 69 8.36 9.69 -10.07
C LEU A 69 6.93 10.25 -9.92
N PHE A 70 6.10 10.12 -10.94
CA PHE A 70 4.72 10.63 -10.90
C PHE A 70 3.82 9.64 -10.17
N ILE A 71 3.58 9.92 -8.89
CA ILE A 71 2.84 9.05 -7.99
C ILE A 71 1.33 9.32 -8.11
N SER A 72 0.64 8.29 -8.56
CA SER A 72 -0.82 8.14 -8.61
C SER A 72 -1.26 6.85 -7.92
N ASP A 73 -2.57 6.62 -7.82
CA ASP A 73 -3.09 5.31 -7.42
C ASP A 73 -2.78 4.24 -8.48
N ASN A 74 -2.65 4.63 -9.75
CA ASN A 74 -2.25 3.74 -10.84
C ASN A 74 -0.75 3.38 -10.75
N TYR A 75 0.10 4.32 -10.32
CA TYR A 75 1.53 4.13 -10.12
C TYR A 75 1.80 3.06 -9.06
N LYS A 76 1.12 3.16 -7.91
CA LYS A 76 1.28 2.22 -6.80
C LYS A 76 0.80 0.79 -7.11
N LYS A 77 -0.08 0.64 -8.10
CA LYS A 77 -0.59 -0.67 -8.56
C LYS A 77 0.24 -1.26 -9.70
N SER A 78 1.23 -0.52 -10.22
CA SER A 78 2.05 -0.93 -11.36
C SER A 78 3.35 -1.55 -10.88
N GLU A 79 3.50 -2.87 -11.05
CA GLU A 79 4.74 -3.59 -10.70
C GLU A 79 5.97 -3.01 -11.41
N ILE A 80 5.81 -2.58 -12.67
CA ILE A 80 6.88 -1.94 -13.45
C ILE A 80 7.30 -0.62 -12.78
N CYS A 81 6.35 0.22 -12.39
CA CYS A 81 6.64 1.49 -11.71
C CYS A 81 7.34 1.26 -10.36
N LEU A 82 6.91 0.25 -9.60
CA LEU A 82 7.52 -0.12 -8.32
C LEU A 82 8.96 -0.66 -8.50
N ASN A 83 9.23 -1.39 -9.57
CA ASN A 83 10.58 -1.83 -9.91
C ASN A 83 11.47 -0.65 -10.34
N GLU A 84 10.93 0.31 -11.09
CA GLU A 84 11.65 1.52 -11.54
C GLU A 84 12.05 2.43 -10.37
N VAL A 85 11.17 2.66 -9.39
CA VAL A 85 11.54 3.45 -8.19
C VAL A 85 12.64 2.77 -7.38
N GLY A 86 12.60 1.45 -7.23
CA GLY A 86 13.65 0.68 -6.57
C GLY A 86 15.00 0.82 -7.29
N ALA A 87 14.99 0.71 -8.62
CA ALA A 87 16.19 0.89 -9.44
C ALA A 87 16.75 2.32 -9.37
N ALA A 88 15.87 3.33 -9.37
CA ALA A 88 16.26 4.74 -9.24
C ALA A 88 16.92 5.04 -7.88
N TRP A 89 16.32 4.57 -6.78
CA TRP A 89 16.90 4.73 -5.44
C TRP A 89 18.25 4.01 -5.26
N ALA A 90 18.44 2.88 -5.93
CA ALA A 90 19.73 2.16 -5.89
C ALA A 90 20.83 2.83 -6.72
N SER A 91 20.47 3.68 -7.70
CA SER A 91 21.39 4.17 -8.73
C SER A 91 21.67 5.67 -8.68
N LEU A 92 20.79 6.46 -8.08
CA LEU A 92 20.92 7.91 -7.91
C LEU A 92 21.10 8.28 -6.44
N GLU A 93 21.66 9.47 -6.20
CA GLU A 93 21.62 10.09 -4.90
C GLU A 93 20.18 10.26 -4.43
N LYS A 94 19.93 10.00 -3.15
CA LYS A 94 18.58 10.03 -2.59
C LYS A 94 17.87 11.37 -2.85
N THR A 95 18.59 12.48 -2.78
CA THR A 95 18.09 13.83 -3.07
C THR A 95 17.65 14.04 -4.51
N ASN A 96 18.13 13.21 -5.44
CA ASN A 96 17.90 13.35 -6.88
C ASN A 96 16.80 12.40 -7.38
N VAL A 97 16.09 11.75 -6.47
CA VAL A 97 14.88 10.96 -6.77
C VAL A 97 13.68 11.66 -6.17
N ILE A 98 12.81 12.20 -7.02
CA ILE A 98 11.79 13.16 -6.63
C ILE A 98 10.40 12.57 -6.85
N PRO A 99 9.66 12.26 -5.78
CA PRO A 99 8.26 11.91 -5.89
C PRO A 99 7.44 13.16 -6.20
N ILE A 100 6.68 13.07 -7.29
CA ILE A 100 5.80 14.10 -7.82
C ILE A 100 4.36 13.56 -7.71
N LEU A 101 3.50 14.21 -6.93
CA LEU A 101 2.14 13.73 -6.69
C LEU A 101 1.20 14.27 -7.75
N LEU A 102 0.42 13.37 -8.35
CA LEU A 102 -0.71 13.75 -9.18
C LEU A 102 -1.85 14.34 -8.32
N PRO A 103 -2.74 15.17 -8.90
CA PRO A 103 -3.75 15.92 -8.16
C PRO A 103 -4.64 15.08 -7.22
N GLU A 104 -4.94 13.85 -7.60
CA GLU A 104 -5.76 12.90 -6.85
C GLU A 104 -5.05 12.29 -5.63
N ILE A 105 -3.72 12.42 -5.54
CA ILE A 105 -2.92 11.87 -4.45
C ILE A 105 -2.59 12.93 -3.41
N ASN A 106 -2.84 12.56 -2.16
CA ASN A 106 -2.41 13.29 -0.99
C ASN A 106 -1.10 12.71 -0.44
N PHE A 107 -0.27 13.55 0.18
CA PHE A 107 1.02 13.15 0.74
C PHE A 107 0.92 11.94 1.67
N ASN A 108 -0.13 11.88 2.49
CA ASN A 108 -0.38 10.77 3.41
C ASN A 108 -0.66 9.40 2.73
N GLN A 109 -0.86 9.36 1.41
CA GLN A 109 -1.08 8.13 0.66
C GLN A 109 0.22 7.56 0.08
N LEU A 110 1.36 8.27 0.15
CA LEU A 110 2.63 7.84 -0.44
C LEU A 110 3.19 6.54 0.18
N GLY A 111 2.90 6.25 1.45
CA GLY A 111 3.40 5.03 2.12
C GLY A 111 4.94 4.98 2.16
N PHE A 112 5.55 3.84 1.84
CA PHE A 112 7.02 3.69 1.78
C PHE A 112 7.70 4.59 0.71
N LEU A 113 6.94 5.11 -0.25
CA LEU A 113 7.42 6.11 -1.20
C LEU A 113 7.65 7.48 -0.53
N ASP A 114 7.13 7.67 0.69
CA ASP A 114 7.38 8.82 1.55
C ASP A 114 8.55 8.56 2.51
N LEU A 115 9.75 8.96 2.10
CA LEU A 115 10.94 8.92 2.94
C LEU A 115 11.13 10.26 3.70
N ASN A 116 10.05 10.84 4.25
CA ASN A 116 10.05 12.16 4.89
C ASN A 116 10.53 13.29 3.96
N ARG A 117 10.09 13.28 2.69
CA ARG A 117 10.50 14.30 1.72
C ARG A 117 9.40 15.33 1.55
N LEU A 118 9.77 16.59 1.37
CA LEU A 118 8.84 17.64 0.94
C LEU A 118 8.23 17.21 -0.38
N GLY A 119 7.01 16.67 -0.31
CA GLY A 119 6.33 16.21 -1.50
C GLY A 119 5.93 17.41 -2.37
N LEU A 120 5.92 17.18 -3.67
CA LEU A 120 5.59 18.18 -4.69
C LEU A 120 4.27 17.77 -5.35
N LYS A 121 3.22 18.58 -5.20
CA LYS A 121 1.94 18.35 -5.89
C LYS A 121 1.89 19.16 -7.18
N ILE A 122 1.75 18.50 -8.33
CA ILE A 122 1.79 19.22 -9.62
C ILE A 122 0.57 20.11 -9.86
N GLY A 123 -0.50 19.93 -9.10
CA GLY A 123 -1.65 20.85 -9.14
C GLY A 123 -1.39 22.22 -8.50
N ASP A 124 -0.25 22.42 -7.83
CA ASP A 124 0.08 23.68 -7.15
C ASP A 124 1.30 24.38 -7.81
N LYS A 125 1.07 25.62 -8.27
CA LYS A 125 2.11 26.50 -8.82
C LYS A 125 3.31 26.66 -7.88
N LYS A 126 3.07 26.78 -6.57
CA LYS A 126 4.11 26.98 -5.57
C LYS A 126 5.04 25.79 -5.51
N ASP A 127 4.48 24.58 -5.59
CA ASP A 127 5.25 23.34 -5.56
C ASP A 127 6.08 23.20 -6.84
N ILE A 128 5.50 23.46 -8.03
CA ILE A 128 6.28 23.43 -9.27
C ILE A 128 7.46 24.42 -9.23
N LEU A 129 7.24 25.64 -8.74
CA LEU A 129 8.32 26.63 -8.61
C LEU A 129 9.39 26.18 -7.60
N LYS A 130 8.98 25.57 -6.49
CA LYS A 130 9.91 25.01 -5.50
C LYS A 130 10.75 23.89 -6.12
N PHE A 131 10.13 22.97 -6.84
CA PHE A 131 10.83 21.91 -7.59
C PHE A 131 11.91 22.48 -8.51
N ILE A 132 11.54 23.49 -9.30
CA ILE A 132 12.45 24.14 -10.25
C ILE A 132 13.63 24.79 -9.51
N ASN A 133 13.35 25.49 -8.42
CA ASN A 133 14.37 26.16 -7.64
C ASN A 133 15.34 25.18 -6.97
N ASP A 134 14.81 24.11 -6.37
CA ASP A 134 15.60 23.11 -5.64
C ASP A 134 16.50 22.28 -6.56
N ASN A 135 16.12 22.11 -7.83
CA ASN A 135 16.82 21.27 -8.82
C ASN A 135 17.38 22.09 -9.99
N LYS A 136 17.66 23.37 -9.75
CA LYS A 136 18.06 24.32 -10.79
C LYS A 136 19.32 23.87 -11.55
N THR A 137 20.25 23.22 -10.86
CA THR A 137 21.51 22.72 -11.44
C THR A 137 21.27 21.53 -12.37
N GLU A 138 20.43 20.59 -11.94
CA GLU A 138 20.11 19.36 -12.66
C GLU A 138 19.16 19.62 -13.83
N LEU A 139 18.31 20.65 -13.73
CA LEU A 139 17.35 21.07 -14.75
C LEU A 139 18.04 21.97 -15.79
N ASN A 140 18.06 23.28 -15.54
CA ASN A 140 18.70 24.30 -16.38
C ASN A 140 19.02 25.53 -15.53
N PRO A 141 20.29 25.84 -15.20
CA PRO A 141 20.60 26.97 -14.32
C PRO A 141 20.30 28.35 -14.93
N THR A 142 20.06 28.41 -16.24
CA THR A 142 19.85 29.65 -17.02
C THR A 142 18.46 29.76 -17.63
N PHE A 143 17.45 29.07 -17.07
CA PHE A 143 16.06 29.19 -17.56
C PHE A 143 15.53 30.63 -17.44
N ASN A 144 14.57 30.98 -18.31
CA ASN A 144 13.86 32.25 -18.25
C ASN A 144 12.66 32.14 -17.28
N LEU A 145 12.70 32.89 -16.18
CA LEU A 145 11.67 32.83 -15.14
C LEU A 145 10.28 33.27 -15.64
N GLU A 146 10.20 34.26 -16.53
CA GLU A 146 8.92 34.72 -17.09
C GLU A 146 8.29 33.62 -17.95
N LEU A 147 9.10 32.96 -18.79
CA LEU A 147 8.67 31.84 -19.63
C LEU A 147 8.23 30.63 -18.80
N VAL A 148 8.95 30.34 -17.71
CA VAL A 148 8.55 29.30 -16.73
C VAL A 148 7.18 29.63 -16.13
N HIS A 149 6.96 30.89 -15.70
CA HIS A 149 5.67 31.28 -15.14
C HIS A 149 4.53 31.14 -16.15
N GLU A 150 4.73 31.56 -17.40
CA GLU A 150 3.75 31.41 -18.48
C GLU A 150 3.35 29.95 -18.68
N HIS A 151 4.32 29.04 -18.85
CA HIS A 151 4.01 27.64 -19.09
C HIS A 151 3.50 26.88 -17.85
N ILE A 152 3.80 27.33 -16.63
CA ILE A 152 3.11 26.81 -15.44
C ILE A 152 1.61 27.14 -15.50
N GLU A 153 1.24 28.36 -15.89
CA GLU A 153 -0.17 28.72 -16.04
C GLU A 153 -0.86 27.92 -17.16
N GLU A 154 -0.18 27.67 -18.28
CA GLU A 154 -0.72 26.82 -19.36
C GLU A 154 -0.94 25.38 -18.89
N PHE A 155 0.03 24.81 -18.19
CA PHE A 155 -0.08 23.48 -17.60
C PHE A 155 -1.26 23.38 -16.61
N LEU A 156 -1.41 24.35 -15.71
CA LEU A 156 -2.51 24.36 -14.74
C LEU A 156 -3.89 24.54 -15.40
N LYS A 157 -3.98 25.30 -16.49
CA LYS A 157 -5.21 25.44 -17.28
C LYS A 157 -5.61 24.13 -17.98
N GLU A 158 -4.64 23.40 -18.55
CA GLU A 158 -4.91 22.11 -19.20
C GLU A 158 -5.37 21.03 -18.20
N THR A 159 -4.97 21.14 -16.94
CA THR A 159 -5.31 20.17 -15.89
C THR A 159 -6.64 20.44 -15.17
N GLN A 160 -7.12 21.69 -15.16
CA GLN A 160 -8.40 22.07 -14.54
C GLN A 160 -9.64 21.95 -15.48
N ASN A 161 -9.45 21.85 -16.80
CA ASN A 161 -10.53 21.81 -17.79
C ASN A 161 -11.13 20.42 -18.10
N LYS A 162 -11.01 19.44 -17.19
CA LYS A 162 -11.68 18.14 -17.28
C LYS A 162 -12.76 18.02 -16.19
N GLU A 163 -14.02 18.27 -16.52
CA GLU A 163 -15.18 18.00 -15.64
C GLU A 163 -15.53 16.48 -15.61
N PRO A 164 -16.49 16.00 -14.78
CA PRO A 164 -16.29 15.68 -13.36
C PRO A 164 -16.71 14.22 -13.06
N THR A 165 -16.07 13.55 -12.10
CA THR A 165 -16.62 12.32 -11.51
C THR A 165 -17.01 12.56 -10.07
N GLU A 166 -18.33 12.66 -9.89
CA GLU A 166 -19.15 12.48 -8.70
C GLU A 166 -18.75 13.20 -7.39
N GLU A 167 -19.63 14.13 -7.02
CA GLU A 167 -19.71 14.85 -5.76
C GLU A 167 -19.39 14.00 -4.53
N LYS A 168 -18.38 14.44 -3.75
CA LYS A 168 -18.43 14.36 -2.29
C LYS A 168 -18.04 15.68 -1.67
N LYS A 169 -19.09 16.33 -1.16
CA LYS A 169 -19.21 17.27 -0.03
C LYS A 169 -17.96 18.08 0.34
N GLU A 170 -18.15 19.40 0.33
CA GLU A 170 -17.38 20.36 1.11
C GLU A 170 -17.13 19.80 2.52
N GLU A 171 -15.88 19.46 2.81
CA GLU A 171 -15.37 19.33 4.17
C GLU A 171 -14.24 20.33 4.34
N GLU A 172 -14.36 21.06 5.44
CA GLU A 172 -13.56 22.20 5.86
C GLU A 172 -12.05 21.95 5.76
N ILE A 173 -11.33 23.01 5.45
CA ILE A 173 -9.86 23.12 5.46
C ILE A 173 -9.29 22.36 6.67
N PRO A 174 -8.58 21.24 6.50
CA PRO A 174 -7.77 20.72 7.59
C PRO A 174 -6.44 21.48 7.56
N LEU A 175 -6.19 22.20 8.65
CA LEU A 175 -4.85 22.49 9.14
C LEU A 175 -3.93 21.26 8.97
N GLU A 176 -2.61 21.48 8.92
CA GLU A 176 -1.55 20.47 9.09
C GLU A 176 -2.11 19.14 9.60
N VAL A 177 -1.98 18.02 8.87
CA VAL A 177 -2.41 16.71 9.39
C VAL A 177 -1.75 16.53 10.75
N ASN A 178 -2.51 16.83 11.79
CA ASN A 178 -2.03 16.82 13.13
C ASN A 178 -1.70 15.35 13.38
N GLU A 179 -0.42 15.04 13.65
CA GLU A 179 0.00 13.67 13.95
C GLU A 179 -0.90 13.06 15.04
N TRP A 180 -1.46 13.90 15.91
CA TRP A 180 -2.51 13.54 16.85
C TRP A 180 -3.80 13.08 16.18
N ASN A 181 -4.35 13.81 15.22
CA ASN A 181 -5.59 13.41 14.52
C ASN A 181 -5.40 12.06 13.81
N GLU A 182 -4.26 11.88 13.13
CA GLU A 182 -3.98 10.61 12.47
C GLU A 182 -3.82 9.46 13.48
N CYS A 183 -3.06 9.68 14.56
CA CYS A 183 -2.82 8.68 15.58
C CYS A 183 -4.09 8.35 16.40
N PHE A 184 -4.76 9.36 16.94
CA PHE A 184 -5.86 9.21 17.88
C PHE A 184 -7.21 9.20 17.16
N GLU A 185 -7.63 10.29 16.51
CA GLU A 185 -8.98 10.41 15.94
C GLU A 185 -9.26 9.39 14.84
N LYS A 186 -8.27 9.08 14.02
CA LYS A 186 -8.45 8.19 12.86
C LYS A 186 -8.10 6.73 13.14
N ASN A 187 -7.27 6.44 14.14
CA ASN A 187 -6.79 5.09 14.40
C ASN A 187 -7.15 4.58 15.81
N LEU A 188 -6.50 5.10 16.85
CA LEU A 188 -6.64 4.55 18.21
C LEU A 188 -8.07 4.69 18.76
N ILE A 189 -8.71 5.86 18.62
CA ILE A 189 -10.08 6.09 19.13
C ILE A 189 -11.12 5.27 18.36
N PRO A 190 -11.12 5.21 17.01
CA PRO A 190 -12.02 4.33 16.28
C PRO A 190 -11.84 2.84 16.61
N PHE A 191 -10.60 2.39 16.82
CA PHE A 191 -10.32 1.02 17.23
C PHE A 191 -10.87 0.70 18.63
N ASP A 192 -10.62 1.59 19.60
CA ASP A 192 -11.21 1.55 20.94
C ASP A 192 -12.74 1.52 20.87
N HIS A 193 -13.35 2.37 20.03
CA HIS A 193 -14.79 2.40 19.84
C HIS A 193 -15.33 1.06 19.34
N ILE A 194 -14.67 0.43 18.36
CA ILE A 194 -15.04 -0.90 17.86
C ILE A 194 -15.01 -1.92 18.98
N ILE A 195 -13.96 -1.92 19.82
CA ILE A 195 -13.85 -2.82 20.98
C ILE A 195 -14.99 -2.57 21.95
N ARG A 196 -15.15 -1.32 22.43
CA ARG A 196 -16.15 -0.96 23.44
C ARG A 196 -17.58 -1.27 22.99
N LYS A 197 -17.90 -0.95 21.73
CA LYS A 197 -19.20 -1.25 21.11
C LYS A 197 -19.44 -2.75 20.95
N SER A 198 -18.39 -3.52 20.71
CA SER A 198 -18.49 -4.96 20.46
C SER A 198 -18.59 -5.78 21.75
N ILE A 199 -17.84 -5.40 22.79
CA ILE A 199 -17.79 -6.07 24.10
C ILE A 199 -18.09 -5.12 25.27
N PRO A 200 -19.28 -4.49 25.33
CA PRO A 200 -19.59 -3.47 26.34
C PRO A 200 -19.62 -4.01 27.78
N ALA A 201 -19.98 -5.28 27.98
CA ALA A 201 -20.07 -5.91 29.29
C ALA A 201 -18.71 -6.33 29.89
N HIS A 202 -17.62 -6.28 29.11
CA HIS A 202 -16.28 -6.62 29.61
C HIS A 202 -15.64 -5.39 30.25
N ASP A 203 -15.01 -5.54 31.40
CA ASP A 203 -14.24 -4.48 32.05
C ASP A 203 -12.93 -4.17 31.30
N ASP A 204 -12.16 -3.22 31.81
CA ASP A 204 -10.80 -2.96 31.32
C ASP A 204 -9.89 -4.20 31.48
N GLY A 205 -9.22 -4.59 30.40
CA GLY A 205 -8.24 -5.68 30.39
C GLY A 205 -8.22 -6.49 29.11
N ILE A 206 -7.45 -7.58 29.18
CA ILE A 206 -7.31 -8.57 28.10
C ILE A 206 -8.29 -9.73 28.36
N HIS A 207 -9.12 -10.03 27.37
CA HIS A 207 -10.23 -10.98 27.47
C HIS A 207 -10.19 -12.01 26.34
N GLU A 208 -10.41 -13.26 26.68
CA GLU A 208 -10.63 -14.33 25.71
C GLU A 208 -12.11 -14.31 25.26
N ILE A 209 -12.34 -14.05 23.98
CA ILE A 209 -13.66 -14.02 23.37
C ILE A 209 -13.91 -15.37 22.70
N LYS A 210 -14.64 -16.26 23.38
CA LYS A 210 -15.03 -17.59 22.85
C LYS A 210 -16.32 -17.58 22.05
N ASP A 211 -17.20 -16.59 22.30
CA ASP A 211 -18.48 -16.50 21.63
C ASP A 211 -18.31 -16.11 20.15
N VAL A 212 -18.69 -17.03 19.26
CA VAL A 212 -18.55 -16.88 17.80
C VAL A 212 -19.34 -15.68 17.27
N GLN A 213 -20.48 -15.36 17.88
CA GLN A 213 -21.27 -14.20 17.46
C GLN A 213 -20.52 -12.89 17.76
N THR A 214 -19.92 -12.79 18.94
CA THR A 214 -19.09 -11.66 19.34
C THR A 214 -17.81 -11.56 18.50
N GLN A 215 -17.11 -12.67 18.27
CA GLN A 215 -15.95 -12.70 17.34
C GLN A 215 -16.34 -12.21 15.94
N THR A 216 -17.48 -12.68 15.42
CA THR A 216 -17.99 -12.27 14.11
C THR A 216 -18.32 -10.78 14.08
N LYS A 217 -18.96 -10.26 15.14
CA LYS A 217 -19.27 -8.84 15.28
C LYS A 217 -17.99 -8.00 15.26
N LEU A 218 -16.98 -8.36 16.06
CA LEU A 218 -15.67 -7.70 16.11
C LEU A 218 -15.02 -7.65 14.72
N MET A 219 -14.95 -8.77 14.01
CA MET A 219 -14.37 -8.84 12.67
C MET A 219 -15.16 -8.04 11.62
N LYS A 220 -16.50 -8.01 11.70
CA LYS A 220 -17.33 -7.19 10.79
C LYS A 220 -17.14 -5.71 11.02
N GLU A 221 -17.09 -5.28 12.28
CA GLU A 221 -16.86 -3.87 12.61
C GLU A 221 -15.44 -3.44 12.20
N LEU A 222 -14.43 -4.28 12.43
CA LEU A 222 -13.07 -4.04 11.96
C LEU A 222 -13.01 -3.95 10.42
N GLY A 223 -13.69 -4.85 9.70
CA GLY A 223 -13.74 -4.85 8.24
C GLY A 223 -14.43 -3.65 7.60
N ARG A 224 -15.19 -2.86 8.39
CA ARG A 224 -15.84 -1.61 7.97
C ARG A 224 -15.05 -0.37 8.35
N ALA A 225 -13.95 -0.52 9.08
CA ALA A 225 -13.19 0.61 9.60
C ALA A 225 -12.40 1.31 8.49
N ASP A 226 -12.43 2.64 8.46
CA ASP A 226 -11.69 3.42 7.48
C ASP A 226 -10.16 3.31 7.64
N PHE A 227 -9.70 3.04 8.86
CA PHE A 227 -8.28 2.86 9.17
C PHE A 227 -7.70 1.53 8.72
N LEU A 228 -8.52 0.62 8.20
CA LEU A 228 -8.10 -0.73 7.83
C LEU A 228 -6.90 -0.71 6.88
N ARG A 229 -6.84 0.25 5.94
CA ARG A 229 -5.71 0.44 5.00
C ARG A 229 -4.35 0.69 5.65
N LYS A 230 -4.29 1.06 6.94
CA LYS A 230 -3.07 1.24 7.74
C LYS A 230 -2.94 0.21 8.86
N PHE A 231 -3.75 -0.84 8.78
CA PHE A 231 -3.84 -1.91 9.74
C PHE A 231 -3.01 -3.10 9.26
N TRP A 232 -2.45 -3.83 10.20
CA TRP A 232 -1.51 -4.91 9.93
C TRP A 232 -2.01 -6.20 10.57
N TYR A 233 -1.66 -7.31 9.94
CA TYR A 233 -1.67 -8.61 10.58
C TYR A 233 -0.22 -9.07 10.77
N LYS A 234 0.16 -9.37 12.01
CA LYS A 234 1.53 -9.79 12.37
C LYS A 234 1.49 -11.23 12.90
N LYS A 235 2.27 -12.12 12.30
CA LYS A 235 2.36 -13.55 12.65
C LYS A 235 3.81 -14.03 12.58
N SER A 236 4.07 -15.29 12.92
CA SER A 236 5.42 -15.89 12.89
C SER A 236 6.12 -15.84 11.52
N ALA A 237 5.37 -15.73 10.43
CA ALA A 237 5.89 -15.60 9.07
C ALA A 237 6.17 -14.14 8.62
N GLY A 238 5.92 -13.15 9.46
CA GLY A 238 6.10 -11.73 9.15
C GLY A 238 4.86 -10.87 9.40
N ASP A 239 4.90 -9.64 8.91
CA ASP A 239 3.79 -8.70 8.94
C ASP A 239 3.33 -8.26 7.55
N PHE A 240 2.04 -8.00 7.46
CA PHE A 240 1.37 -7.79 6.19
C PHE A 240 0.20 -6.82 6.39
N TYR A 241 -0.14 -6.07 5.35
CA TYR A 241 -1.26 -5.14 5.41
C TYR A 241 -2.60 -5.89 5.45
N VAL A 242 -3.55 -5.32 6.18
CA VAL A 242 -4.94 -5.75 6.22
C VAL A 242 -5.73 -4.71 5.43
N GLU A 243 -5.79 -4.78 4.10
CA GLU A 243 -6.53 -3.76 3.33
C GLU A 243 -8.02 -4.09 3.23
N ARG A 244 -8.37 -5.35 3.51
CA ARG A 244 -9.73 -5.90 3.39
C ARG A 244 -9.94 -7.01 4.41
N ILE A 245 -11.12 -7.02 5.02
CA ILE A 245 -11.65 -8.16 5.79
C ILE A 245 -13.04 -8.46 5.26
N ARG A 246 -13.29 -9.70 4.84
CA ARG A 246 -14.60 -10.14 4.33
C ARG A 246 -14.95 -11.53 4.83
N GLN A 247 -16.19 -11.72 5.28
CA GLN A 247 -16.69 -13.05 5.64
C GLN A 247 -17.20 -13.81 4.40
N LEU A 248 -16.85 -15.08 4.29
CA LEU A 248 -17.36 -16.02 3.30
C LEU A 248 -18.65 -16.70 3.78
N PRO A 249 -19.48 -17.25 2.88
CA PRO A 249 -20.65 -18.05 3.24
C PRO A 249 -20.31 -19.25 4.15
N THR A 250 -19.10 -19.78 4.06
CA THR A 250 -18.58 -20.86 4.91
C THR A 250 -18.37 -20.43 6.36
N GLY A 251 -18.40 -19.13 6.66
CA GLY A 251 -18.06 -18.55 7.96
C GLY A 251 -16.58 -18.16 8.10
N ASN A 252 -15.72 -18.63 7.19
CA ASN A 252 -14.31 -18.23 7.11
C ASN A 252 -14.16 -16.75 6.73
N TRP A 253 -12.97 -16.20 6.99
CA TRP A 253 -12.64 -14.81 6.70
C TRP A 253 -11.57 -14.73 5.62
N LEU A 254 -11.72 -13.78 4.72
CA LEU A 254 -10.66 -13.33 3.83
C LEU A 254 -10.01 -12.09 4.41
N ILE A 255 -8.70 -12.12 4.55
CA ILE A 255 -7.88 -11.02 5.03
C ILE A 255 -6.89 -10.63 3.93
N SER A 256 -6.61 -9.33 3.81
CA SER A 256 -5.66 -8.70 2.86
C SER A 256 -6.07 -8.76 1.39
N ALA A 257 -5.33 -8.05 0.55
CA ALA A 257 -5.47 -8.09 -0.91
C ALA A 257 -5.25 -9.49 -1.51
N PHE A 258 -4.45 -10.35 -0.87
CA PHE A 258 -4.17 -11.71 -1.34
C PHE A 258 -5.26 -12.73 -0.99
N ASN A 259 -6.34 -12.31 -0.33
CA ASN A 259 -7.42 -13.19 0.11
C ASN A 259 -6.91 -14.37 0.94
N TRP A 260 -6.16 -14.08 1.98
CA TRP A 260 -5.80 -15.11 2.94
C TRP A 260 -7.05 -15.60 3.67
N GLU A 261 -7.44 -16.84 3.42
CA GLU A 261 -8.60 -17.48 3.99
C GLU A 261 -8.26 -18.11 5.32
N ILE A 262 -8.91 -17.63 6.37
CA ILE A 262 -8.71 -18.12 7.73
C ILE A 262 -10.03 -18.54 8.36
N LYS A 263 -9.92 -19.52 9.27
CA LYS A 263 -10.96 -19.84 10.23
C LYS A 263 -10.47 -19.46 11.61
N ILE A 264 -11.22 -18.62 12.31
CA ILE A 264 -10.86 -18.15 13.65
C ILE A 264 -11.42 -19.16 14.66
N SER A 265 -10.55 -19.81 15.44
CA SER A 265 -10.99 -20.68 16.55
C SER A 265 -11.14 -19.90 17.86
N THR A 266 -10.21 -18.98 18.10
CA THR A 266 -10.07 -18.26 19.36
C THR A 266 -9.66 -16.82 19.08
N MET A 267 -10.13 -15.90 19.91
CA MET A 267 -9.77 -14.48 19.82
C MET A 267 -9.52 -13.93 21.23
N TRP A 268 -8.44 -13.17 21.37
CA TRP A 268 -8.14 -12.37 22.54
C TRP A 268 -8.23 -10.90 22.17
N VAL A 269 -8.91 -10.11 23.00
CA VAL A 269 -9.09 -8.67 22.78
C VAL A 269 -8.61 -7.93 24.00
N SER A 270 -7.75 -6.93 23.81
CA SER A 270 -7.37 -5.97 24.85
C SER A 270 -8.26 -4.75 24.73
N LYS A 271 -9.12 -4.55 25.73
CA LYS A 271 -9.89 -3.33 25.97
C LYS A 271 -9.15 -2.53 27.03
N ASN A 272 -8.68 -1.33 26.73
CA ASN A 272 -7.82 -0.59 27.65
C ASN A 272 -8.19 0.89 27.77
N THR A 273 -8.02 1.48 28.95
CA THR A 273 -8.16 2.93 29.16
C THR A 273 -7.11 3.73 28.42
N GLU A 274 -5.97 3.10 28.12
CA GLU A 274 -4.90 3.60 27.27
C GLU A 274 -4.96 2.89 25.91
N PRO A 275 -5.58 3.50 24.86
CA PRO A 275 -5.83 2.85 23.58
C PRO A 275 -4.60 2.23 22.90
N GLN A 276 -3.40 2.78 23.13
CA GLN A 276 -2.15 2.22 22.59
C GLN A 276 -1.82 0.80 23.09
N ASN A 277 -2.46 0.33 24.17
CA ASN A 277 -2.30 -1.02 24.71
C ASN A 277 -3.36 -2.00 24.16
N GLU A 278 -4.26 -1.55 23.29
CA GLU A 278 -5.30 -2.38 22.69
C GLU A 278 -4.77 -3.22 21.53
N PHE A 279 -5.40 -4.36 21.29
CA PHE A 279 -5.05 -5.28 20.20
C PHE A 279 -6.13 -6.34 20.02
N PHE A 280 -6.19 -6.93 18.83
CA PHE A 280 -6.86 -8.21 18.60
C PHE A 280 -5.78 -9.26 18.34
N LEU A 281 -5.87 -10.39 19.01
CA LEU A 281 -5.01 -11.55 18.77
C LEU A 281 -5.92 -12.73 18.42
N ILE A 282 -5.86 -13.21 17.19
CA ILE A 282 -6.68 -14.32 16.72
C ILE A 282 -5.84 -15.58 16.54
N HIS A 283 -6.45 -16.74 16.71
CA HIS A 283 -5.85 -18.02 16.31
C HIS A 283 -6.52 -18.48 15.02
N SER A 284 -5.74 -18.55 13.93
CA SER A 284 -6.18 -19.10 12.65
C SER A 284 -5.93 -20.61 12.61
N GLU A 285 -6.99 -21.40 12.39
CA GLU A 285 -6.89 -22.84 12.23
C GLU A 285 -6.19 -23.22 10.92
N LEU A 286 -5.51 -24.37 10.94
CA LEU A 286 -5.08 -25.05 9.71
C LEU A 286 -6.31 -25.44 8.89
N LEU A 287 -6.36 -24.99 7.64
CA LEU A 287 -7.38 -25.38 6.67
C LEU A 287 -6.79 -26.34 5.64
N PRO A 288 -7.56 -27.33 5.14
CA PRO A 288 -7.09 -28.23 4.10
C PRO A 288 -6.79 -27.47 2.80
N PRO A 289 -5.94 -28.03 1.92
CA PRO A 289 -5.74 -27.45 0.60
C PRO A 289 -7.04 -27.40 -0.20
N PHE A 290 -7.06 -26.52 -1.20
CA PHE A 290 -8.10 -26.50 -2.21
C PHE A 290 -7.88 -27.63 -3.20
N LYS A 291 -8.97 -28.24 -3.68
CA LYS A 291 -8.93 -29.13 -4.83
C LYS A 291 -9.00 -28.30 -6.09
N ILE A 292 -8.08 -28.54 -7.02
CA ILE A 292 -8.05 -27.88 -8.31
C ILE A 292 -9.06 -28.59 -9.21
N GLU A 293 -9.94 -27.80 -9.81
CA GLU A 293 -11.09 -28.26 -10.62
C GLU A 293 -10.82 -28.15 -12.12
N SER A 294 -9.73 -27.47 -12.52
CA SER A 294 -9.20 -27.54 -13.88
C SER A 294 -8.68 -28.96 -14.19
N ASP A 295 -8.47 -29.23 -15.47
CA ASP A 295 -8.04 -30.55 -15.97
C ASP A 295 -6.65 -30.97 -15.46
N ILE A 296 -5.85 -30.02 -14.95
CA ILE A 296 -4.57 -30.31 -14.29
C ILE A 296 -4.79 -31.11 -13.00
N GLY A 297 -5.90 -30.84 -12.30
CA GLY A 297 -6.25 -31.46 -11.03
C GLY A 297 -5.22 -31.22 -9.92
N GLY A 298 -5.33 -32.04 -8.86
CA GLY A 298 -4.45 -31.97 -7.68
C GLY A 298 -4.98 -31.05 -6.58
N GLU A 299 -4.11 -30.77 -5.61
CA GLU A 299 -4.46 -29.97 -4.42
C GLU A 299 -3.39 -28.91 -4.15
N SER A 300 -3.80 -27.70 -3.76
CA SER A 300 -2.89 -26.61 -3.43
C SER A 300 -3.45 -25.70 -2.35
N HIS A 301 -2.56 -25.10 -1.56
CA HIS A 301 -2.91 -24.08 -0.57
C HIS A 301 -2.95 -22.66 -1.16
N ASN A 302 -2.45 -22.48 -2.39
CA ASN A 302 -2.52 -21.23 -3.14
C ASN A 302 -3.12 -21.55 -4.52
N VAL A 303 -4.23 -20.90 -4.85
CA VAL A 303 -5.04 -21.15 -6.04
C VAL A 303 -5.66 -19.87 -6.58
N GLY A 304 -6.13 -19.91 -7.83
CA GLY A 304 -7.06 -18.93 -8.37
C GLY A 304 -8.51 -19.39 -8.21
N ILE A 305 -9.40 -18.45 -7.88
CA ILE A 305 -10.84 -18.69 -7.85
C ILE A 305 -11.49 -17.81 -8.91
N LEU A 306 -12.17 -18.42 -9.87
CA LEU A 306 -12.93 -17.71 -10.91
C LEU A 306 -14.22 -17.11 -10.33
N THR A 307 -14.83 -16.18 -11.06
CA THR A 307 -16.08 -15.51 -10.62
C THR A 307 -17.24 -16.50 -10.39
N ASP A 308 -17.28 -17.60 -11.14
CA ASP A 308 -18.27 -18.67 -10.99
C ASP A 308 -17.95 -19.65 -9.84
N GLY A 309 -16.79 -19.50 -9.19
CA GLY A 309 -16.31 -20.34 -8.10
C GLY A 309 -15.32 -21.43 -8.52
N THR A 310 -15.08 -21.65 -9.81
CA THR A 310 -14.16 -22.67 -10.31
C THR A 310 -12.75 -22.44 -9.76
N ILE A 311 -12.13 -23.50 -9.27
CA ILE A 311 -10.78 -23.45 -8.68
C ILE A 311 -9.72 -23.87 -9.70
N VAL A 312 -8.79 -22.98 -9.99
CA VAL A 312 -7.64 -23.24 -10.89
C VAL A 312 -6.33 -23.20 -10.11
N SER A 313 -5.29 -23.84 -10.63
CA SER A 313 -3.97 -23.79 -10.01
C SER A 313 -3.40 -22.37 -9.99
N GLU A 314 -2.47 -22.10 -9.07
CA GLU A 314 -1.77 -20.81 -9.03
C GLU A 314 -0.98 -20.54 -10.33
N ASN A 315 -0.42 -21.58 -10.94
CA ASN A 315 0.30 -21.45 -12.20
C ASN A 315 -0.62 -21.01 -13.36
N GLU A 316 -1.82 -21.60 -13.44
CA GLU A 316 -2.86 -21.19 -14.40
C GLU A 316 -3.30 -19.73 -14.13
N ARG A 317 -3.54 -19.37 -12.86
CA ARG A 317 -3.89 -17.98 -12.50
C ARG A 317 -2.81 -16.99 -12.95
N LEU A 318 -1.53 -17.30 -12.70
CA LEU A 318 -0.42 -16.41 -13.00
C LEU A 318 -0.14 -16.29 -14.50
N ASN A 319 -0.37 -17.36 -15.27
CA ASN A 319 -0.14 -17.35 -16.72
C ASN A 319 -1.35 -16.82 -17.52
N GLY A 320 -2.52 -16.71 -16.89
CA GLY A 320 -3.74 -16.16 -17.47
C GLY A 320 -4.65 -17.18 -18.18
N TYR A 321 -4.28 -18.46 -18.22
CA TYR A 321 -5.00 -19.50 -18.96
C TYR A 321 -5.12 -20.79 -18.14
N ALA A 322 -6.26 -21.46 -18.25
CA ALA A 322 -6.51 -22.78 -17.67
C ALA A 322 -7.05 -23.75 -18.71
N ILE A 323 -6.87 -25.06 -18.50
CA ILE A 323 -7.57 -26.08 -19.30
C ILE A 323 -8.74 -26.58 -18.46
N ILE A 324 -9.96 -26.35 -18.95
CA ILE A 324 -11.19 -26.71 -18.23
C ILE A 324 -12.08 -27.47 -19.21
N ASN A 325 -12.43 -28.72 -18.87
CA ASN A 325 -13.24 -29.61 -19.71
C ASN A 325 -12.66 -29.81 -21.13
N GLY A 326 -11.33 -29.87 -21.25
CA GLY A 326 -10.60 -30.06 -22.49
C GLY A 326 -10.39 -28.80 -23.34
N GLU A 327 -10.90 -27.65 -22.91
CA GLU A 327 -10.77 -26.37 -23.62
C GLU A 327 -9.80 -25.42 -22.90
N THR A 328 -9.02 -24.65 -23.67
CA THR A 328 -8.20 -23.57 -23.12
C THR A 328 -9.06 -22.34 -22.88
N VAL A 329 -9.15 -21.92 -21.63
CA VAL A 329 -9.97 -20.79 -21.17
C VAL A 329 -9.06 -19.61 -20.79
N ASP A 330 -9.36 -18.41 -21.30
CA ASP A 330 -8.77 -17.15 -20.85
C ASP A 330 -9.40 -16.71 -19.52
N LEU A 331 -8.59 -16.67 -18.47
CA LEU A 331 -9.06 -16.36 -17.12
C LEU A 331 -9.38 -14.87 -16.94
N HIS A 332 -8.85 -13.98 -17.80
CA HIS A 332 -9.15 -12.56 -17.73
C HIS A 332 -10.61 -12.27 -18.10
N GLU A 333 -11.19 -13.04 -19.02
CA GLU A 333 -12.60 -12.91 -19.43
C GLU A 333 -13.57 -13.40 -18.33
N HIS A 334 -13.09 -14.28 -17.45
CA HIS A 334 -13.90 -14.91 -16.40
C HIS A 334 -13.69 -14.28 -15.02
N GLY A 335 -12.69 -13.41 -14.88
CA GLY A 335 -12.27 -12.80 -13.62
C GLY A 335 -11.67 -13.84 -12.68
N VAL A 336 -10.46 -13.59 -12.16
CA VAL A 336 -9.77 -14.51 -11.25
C VAL A 336 -9.19 -13.75 -10.06
N GLU A 337 -9.51 -14.17 -8.84
CA GLU A 337 -8.88 -13.67 -7.62
C GLU A 337 -7.95 -14.74 -7.02
N PRO A 338 -6.80 -14.36 -6.43
CA PRO A 338 -6.01 -15.30 -5.64
C PRO A 338 -6.81 -15.75 -4.42
N ARG A 339 -6.47 -16.94 -3.91
CA ARG A 339 -6.96 -17.46 -2.64
C ARG A 339 -5.89 -18.30 -1.97
N ILE A 340 -5.55 -17.96 -0.73
CA ILE A 340 -4.44 -18.58 0.00
C ILE A 340 -4.96 -19.16 1.32
N ARG A 341 -4.51 -20.36 1.68
CA ARG A 341 -4.58 -20.94 3.03
C ARG A 341 -3.16 -21.20 3.52
N ASP A 342 -2.89 -20.97 4.79
CA ASP A 342 -1.58 -21.34 5.34
C ASP A 342 -1.51 -22.84 5.61
N ARG A 343 -0.29 -23.38 5.56
CA ARG A 343 -0.01 -24.80 5.84
C ARG A 343 0.12 -25.10 7.33
N GLU A 344 0.00 -24.09 8.17
CA GLU A 344 0.14 -24.16 9.62
C GLU A 344 -0.93 -23.26 10.27
N SER A 345 -1.24 -23.55 11.53
CA SER A 345 -2.04 -22.63 12.36
C SER A 345 -1.16 -21.52 12.91
N HIS A 346 -1.73 -20.33 13.08
CA HIS A 346 -1.00 -19.15 13.54
C HIS A 346 -1.79 -18.34 14.56
N TRP A 347 -1.09 -17.82 15.55
CA TRP A 347 -1.52 -16.68 16.32
C TRP A 347 -1.15 -15.39 15.61
N VAL A 348 -2.14 -14.53 15.41
CA VAL A 348 -2.01 -13.34 14.57
C VAL A 348 -2.54 -12.12 15.30
N PHE A 349 -1.67 -11.12 15.48
CA PHE A 349 -2.11 -9.80 15.92
C PHE A 349 -2.74 -9.07 14.74
N LEU A 350 -3.97 -8.59 14.89
CA LEU A 350 -4.57 -7.60 14.01
C LEU A 350 -4.47 -6.24 14.72
N ILE A 351 -3.61 -5.35 14.21
CA ILE A 351 -3.23 -4.14 14.94
C ILE A 351 -2.70 -3.02 14.01
N SER A 352 -2.80 -1.75 14.43
CA SER A 352 -2.16 -0.62 13.73
C SER A 352 -0.81 -0.25 14.34
N ASP A 353 0.05 0.45 13.58
CA ASP A 353 1.37 0.89 14.03
C ASP A 353 1.35 1.91 15.18
N TYR A 354 0.20 2.51 15.49
CA TYR A 354 0.06 3.40 16.65
C TYR A 354 -0.06 2.65 17.98
N HIS A 355 -0.44 1.38 17.94
CA HIS A 355 -0.47 0.53 19.12
C HIS A 355 0.93 -0.05 19.40
N LYS A 356 1.20 -0.41 20.65
CA LYS A 356 2.50 -0.95 21.05
C LYS A 356 2.95 -2.17 20.23
N ALA A 357 2.09 -3.18 20.08
CA ALA A 357 2.46 -4.37 19.32
C ALA A 357 2.54 -4.10 17.79
N GLY A 358 1.86 -3.06 17.29
CA GLY A 358 2.05 -2.61 15.91
C GLY A 358 3.40 -1.95 15.71
N PHE A 359 3.73 -0.99 16.59
CA PHE A 359 4.97 -0.20 16.53
C PHE A 359 6.25 -1.01 16.76
N ASN A 360 6.16 -2.16 17.44
CA ASN A 360 7.29 -3.05 17.72
C ASN A 360 7.09 -4.37 16.94
N PRO A 361 7.23 -4.36 15.60
CA PRO A 361 6.90 -5.51 14.76
C PRO A 361 7.81 -6.70 15.02
N ASP A 362 9.12 -6.49 15.19
CA ASP A 362 10.09 -7.57 15.41
C ASP A 362 9.81 -8.33 16.71
N GLU A 363 9.54 -7.62 17.79
CA GLU A 363 9.20 -8.21 19.08
C GLU A 363 7.85 -8.95 19.02
N THR A 364 6.90 -8.42 18.25
CA THR A 364 5.57 -9.01 18.08
C THR A 364 5.59 -10.27 17.24
N ILE A 365 6.33 -10.27 16.12
CA ILE A 365 6.54 -11.46 15.29
C ILE A 365 7.24 -12.55 16.10
N LYS A 366 8.30 -12.22 16.84
CA LYS A 366 8.98 -13.16 17.74
C LYS A 366 8.06 -13.70 18.84
N PHE A 367 7.16 -12.89 19.36
CA PHE A 367 6.18 -13.36 20.33
C PHE A 367 5.20 -14.35 19.69
N CYS A 368 4.68 -14.05 18.49
CA CYS A 368 3.87 -14.96 17.69
C CYS A 368 4.58 -16.30 17.42
N GLU A 369 5.86 -16.29 17.04
CA GLU A 369 6.65 -17.51 16.86
C GLU A 369 6.68 -18.38 18.12
N LYS A 370 6.84 -17.77 19.30
CA LYS A 370 6.92 -18.51 20.57
C LYS A 370 5.59 -19.13 20.96
N ILE A 371 4.48 -18.41 20.76
CA ILE A 371 3.14 -18.94 21.08
C ILE A 371 2.69 -19.97 20.04
N ASP A 372 3.08 -19.85 18.77
CA ASP A 372 2.84 -20.87 17.73
C ASP A 372 3.59 -22.17 18.06
N LYS A 373 4.84 -22.07 18.56
CA LYS A 373 5.65 -23.22 18.99
C LYS A 373 5.25 -23.80 20.35
N GLY A 374 4.31 -23.17 21.06
CA GLY A 374 3.92 -23.56 22.41
C GLY A 374 4.98 -23.30 23.49
N GLU A 375 6.00 -22.48 23.19
CA GLU A 375 7.01 -22.05 24.17
C GLU A 375 6.44 -21.09 25.21
N ILE A 376 5.38 -20.36 24.84
CA ILE A 376 4.61 -19.47 25.70
C ILE A 376 3.12 -19.83 25.55
N GLU A 377 2.44 -20.06 26.67
CA GLU A 377 0.99 -20.24 26.68
C GLU A 377 0.29 -18.90 26.42
N VAL A 378 -0.73 -18.87 25.56
CA VAL A 378 -1.56 -17.68 25.36
C VAL A 378 -2.50 -17.51 26.54
N SER A 379 -2.15 -16.58 27.43
CA SER A 379 -2.92 -16.26 28.62
C SER A 379 -2.95 -14.74 28.85
N LYS A 380 -3.94 -14.28 29.64
CA LYS A 380 -4.06 -12.88 30.04
C LYS A 380 -2.75 -12.32 30.62
N GLU A 381 -2.06 -13.09 31.46
CA GLU A 381 -0.85 -12.63 32.14
C GLU A 381 0.34 -12.54 31.19
N ASN A 382 0.52 -13.52 30.30
CA ASN A 382 1.60 -13.52 29.32
C ASN A 382 1.41 -12.40 28.29
N LEU A 383 0.18 -12.19 27.81
CA LEU A 383 -0.15 -11.08 26.90
C LEU A 383 0.07 -9.72 27.56
N ARG A 384 -0.33 -9.58 28.83
CA ARG A 384 -0.10 -8.34 29.59
C ARG A 384 1.38 -8.06 29.78
N THR A 385 2.17 -9.09 30.12
CA THR A 385 3.61 -8.98 30.29
C THR A 385 4.29 -8.59 28.98
N PHE A 386 3.87 -9.20 27.88
CA PHE A 386 4.35 -8.85 26.54
C PHE A 386 4.05 -7.39 26.19
N ILE A 387 2.80 -6.93 26.25
CA ILE A 387 2.45 -5.53 25.91
C ILE A 387 3.19 -4.51 26.81
N ARG A 388 3.49 -4.87 28.06
CA ARG A 388 4.26 -4.01 28.97
C ARG A 388 5.74 -3.89 28.61
N SER A 389 6.33 -4.88 27.95
CA SER A 389 7.74 -4.83 27.55
C SER A 389 7.98 -3.97 26.31
N LEU A 390 6.93 -3.66 25.56
CA LEU A 390 7.00 -2.91 24.31
C LEU A 390 7.07 -1.39 24.50
N ARG A 391 7.72 -0.72 23.55
CA ARG A 391 7.82 0.75 23.51
C ARG A 391 6.54 1.38 22.97
N ASN A 392 6.22 2.57 23.42
CA ASN A 392 5.15 3.37 22.83
C ASN A 392 5.59 4.00 21.50
N HIS A 393 4.63 4.22 20.60
CA HIS A 393 4.84 5.03 19.40
C HIS A 393 5.25 6.48 19.78
N PRO A 394 6.21 7.13 19.09
CA PRO A 394 6.69 8.48 19.42
C PRO A 394 5.57 9.53 19.49
N THR A 395 4.64 9.50 18.55
CA THR A 395 3.45 10.39 18.56
C THR A 395 2.60 10.19 19.82
N VAL A 396 2.39 8.94 20.27
CA VAL A 396 1.66 8.68 21.51
C VAL A 396 2.39 9.26 22.70
N LEU A 397 3.72 9.13 22.76
CA LEU A 397 4.54 9.73 23.82
C LEU A 397 4.50 11.26 23.83
N ARG A 398 4.44 11.87 22.65
CA ARG A 398 4.41 13.33 22.47
C ARG A 398 3.14 13.97 23.03
N TRP A 399 2.03 13.23 23.02
CA TRP A 399 0.69 13.75 23.35
C TRP A 399 0.06 13.10 24.59
N ARG A 400 0.85 12.35 25.35
CA ARG A 400 0.51 11.81 26.67
C ARG A 400 0.88 12.82 27.74
#